data_AF-A0A947HU20-F1
#
_entry.id   AF-A0A947HU20-F1
#
_cell.length_a   1.000
_cell.length_b   1.000
_cell.length_c   1.000
_cell.angle_alpha   90.00
_cell.angle_beta   90.00
_cell.angle_gamma   90.00
#
_symmetry.space_group_name_H-M   'P 1'
#
loop_
_entity.id
_entity.type
_entity.pdbx_description
1 polymer ?
#
loop_
_entity_poly.entity_id
_entity_poly.type
_entity_poly.pdbx_seq_one_letter_code
_entity_poly.pdbx_strand_id
1 'polypeptide(L)'
;MALLASAVAVTVLAGCGSMSGKSGVTDKLALQEKVDERMAAADKALKQGQTDQALAQLDSAIQVDPAAKQPWLKKAQIHFEARQYGLAITEAQEVLQRDVRDLTAQSILAVSGLRVSAQALEQLRKVNEVNGSTRSEAESVARIIHEALGEPILLSASAASAPAQASAPAAGPVAGNGRARGAVVRPRPAAPVSHSPGAVPAAAPVAAPRPTQAPSPVPSARTNPFGALQ
;
A
#
# COMPACT_ATOMS: atom_id res chain seq x y z
N MET A 1 68.38 -31.18 -24.20
CA MET A 1 68.24 -30.89 -25.65
C MET A 1 66.90 -31.42 -26.11
N ALA A 2 66.21 -30.63 -26.96
CA ALA A 2 64.86 -30.77 -27.51
C ALA A 2 63.73 -30.47 -26.49
N LEU A 3 63.05 -29.32 -26.45
CA LEU A 3 62.71 -28.29 -27.45
C LEU A 3 62.02 -28.86 -28.68
N LEU A 4 60.68 -28.87 -28.67
CA LEU A 4 59.84 -28.47 -29.82
C LEU A 4 58.35 -28.43 -29.45
N ALA A 5 57.82 -27.22 -29.57
CA ALA A 5 56.45 -26.75 -29.77
C ALA A 5 55.37 -27.78 -30.17
N SER A 6 54.17 -27.65 -29.59
CA SER A 6 52.97 -27.42 -30.41
C SER A 6 51.72 -27.04 -29.59
N ALA A 7 50.90 -26.21 -30.23
CA ALA A 7 49.45 -26.04 -30.04
C ALA A 7 48.94 -25.26 -28.82
N VAL A 8 48.94 -23.94 -28.98
CA VAL A 8 47.92 -23.03 -28.44
C VAL A 8 46.52 -23.53 -28.85
N ALA A 9 45.69 -23.90 -27.87
CA ALA A 9 44.27 -24.14 -28.06
C ALA A 9 43.48 -23.00 -27.41
N VAL A 10 43.34 -21.89 -28.13
CA VAL A 10 42.35 -20.85 -27.82
C VAL A 10 41.00 -21.38 -28.26
N THR A 11 40.20 -21.87 -27.34
CA THR A 11 38.77 -22.13 -27.56
C THR A 11 38.05 -20.80 -27.69
N VAL A 12 37.84 -20.38 -28.94
CA VAL A 12 36.91 -19.32 -29.32
C VAL A 12 35.51 -19.78 -28.90
N LEU A 13 34.92 -19.09 -27.91
CA LEU A 13 33.48 -19.15 -27.66
C LEU A 13 32.79 -18.50 -28.87
N ALA A 14 32.41 -19.35 -29.84
CA ALA A 14 31.56 -18.97 -30.95
C ALA A 14 30.15 -18.68 -30.42
N GLY A 15 29.72 -17.42 -30.59
CA GLY A 15 28.34 -17.03 -30.35
C GLY A 15 27.40 -17.69 -31.37
N CYS A 16 26.42 -18.45 -30.88
CA CYS A 16 25.14 -18.59 -31.56
C CYS A 16 24.37 -17.28 -31.34
N GLY A 17 23.76 -16.62 -32.31
CA GLY A 17 23.29 -17.11 -33.61
C GLY A 17 21.95 -16.44 -33.86
N SER A 18 21.99 -15.13 -34.16
CA SER A 18 20.81 -14.29 -34.44
C SER A 18 20.25 -14.58 -35.85
N MET A 19 19.67 -15.76 -36.04
CA MET A 19 18.95 -16.14 -37.27
C MET A 19 17.54 -16.67 -36.96
N SER A 20 16.68 -15.85 -36.35
CA SER A 20 15.23 -16.13 -36.22
C SER A 20 14.32 -14.96 -36.63
N GLY A 21 14.89 -13.90 -37.25
CA GLY A 21 14.16 -12.66 -37.52
C GLY A 21 12.99 -12.76 -38.51
N LYS A 22 12.90 -13.81 -39.36
CA LYS A 22 11.80 -13.94 -40.34
C LYS A 22 10.64 -14.81 -39.85
N SER A 23 10.88 -15.95 -39.21
CA SER A 23 9.81 -16.76 -38.60
C SER A 23 9.14 -16.04 -37.44
N GLY A 24 9.91 -15.38 -36.56
CA GLY A 24 9.31 -14.68 -35.41
C GLY A 24 8.39 -13.52 -35.81
N VAL A 25 8.63 -12.89 -36.95
CA VAL A 25 7.76 -11.81 -37.46
C VAL A 25 6.46 -12.38 -38.04
N THR A 26 6.51 -13.47 -38.79
CA THR A 26 5.31 -14.14 -39.31
C THR A 26 4.47 -14.75 -38.20
N ASP A 27 5.11 -15.35 -37.18
CA ASP A 27 4.40 -15.93 -36.03
C ASP A 27 3.75 -14.83 -35.17
N LYS A 28 4.44 -13.71 -34.96
CA LYS A 28 3.88 -12.54 -34.26
C LYS A 28 2.70 -11.92 -35.02
N LEU A 29 2.78 -11.83 -36.35
CA LEU A 29 1.68 -11.33 -37.18
C LEU A 29 0.45 -12.26 -37.08
N ALA A 30 0.65 -13.57 -37.10
CA ALA A 30 -0.44 -14.53 -36.94
C ALA A 30 -1.07 -14.49 -35.54
N LEU A 31 -0.28 -14.25 -34.49
CA LEU A 31 -0.81 -14.01 -33.14
C LEU A 31 -1.60 -12.69 -33.08
N GLN A 32 -1.06 -11.62 -33.67
CA GLN A 32 -1.72 -10.32 -33.74
C GLN A 32 -3.08 -10.41 -34.46
N GLU A 33 -3.16 -11.13 -35.58
CA GLU A 33 -4.42 -11.34 -36.31
C GLU A 33 -5.48 -12.02 -35.44
N LYS A 34 -5.09 -13.07 -34.70
CA LYS A 34 -5.99 -13.75 -33.75
C LYS A 34 -6.44 -12.83 -32.60
N VAL A 35 -5.54 -12.00 -32.09
CA VAL A 35 -5.89 -10.99 -31.08
C VAL A 35 -6.88 -9.99 -31.65
N ASP A 36 -6.64 -9.49 -32.86
CA ASP A 36 -7.48 -8.50 -33.53
C ASP A 36 -8.88 -9.07 -33.83
N GLU A 37 -8.98 -10.35 -34.22
CA GLU A 37 -10.26 -11.05 -34.39
C GLU A 37 -11.06 -11.08 -33.08
N ARG A 38 -10.42 -11.41 -31.96
CA ARG A 38 -11.06 -11.45 -30.64
C ARG A 38 -11.43 -10.05 -30.14
N MET A 39 -10.61 -9.04 -30.43
CA MET A 39 -10.92 -7.64 -30.16
C MET A 39 -12.15 -7.18 -30.94
N ALA A 40 -12.24 -7.52 -32.23
CA ALA A 40 -13.41 -7.20 -33.05
C ALA A 40 -14.67 -7.91 -32.55
N ALA A 41 -14.56 -9.17 -32.11
CA ALA A 41 -15.65 -9.90 -31.48
C ALA A 41 -16.09 -9.24 -30.16
N ALA A 42 -15.15 -8.78 -29.33
CA ALA A 42 -15.44 -8.04 -28.10
C ALA A 42 -16.18 -6.73 -28.40
N ASP A 43 -15.72 -5.95 -29.38
CA ASP A 43 -16.37 -4.70 -29.79
C ASP A 43 -17.79 -4.93 -30.31
N LYS A 44 -18.01 -6.01 -31.05
CA LYS A 44 -19.34 -6.41 -31.50
C LYS A 44 -20.25 -6.74 -30.32
N ALA A 45 -19.76 -7.51 -29.34
CA ALA A 45 -20.52 -7.85 -28.14
C ALA A 45 -20.87 -6.59 -27.32
N LEU A 46 -19.94 -5.64 -27.16
CA LEU A 46 -20.21 -4.35 -26.50
C LEU A 46 -21.31 -3.55 -27.19
N LYS A 47 -21.30 -3.49 -28.54
CA LYS A 47 -22.35 -2.82 -29.31
C LYS A 47 -23.72 -3.48 -29.13
N GLN A 48 -23.75 -4.76 -28.76
CA GLN A 48 -24.97 -5.52 -28.46
C GLN A 48 -25.38 -5.44 -26.97
N GLY A 49 -24.64 -4.68 -26.15
CA GLY A 49 -24.86 -4.60 -24.70
C GLY A 49 -24.42 -5.84 -23.93
N GLN A 50 -23.69 -6.76 -24.56
CA GLN A 50 -23.24 -8.03 -23.98
C GLN A 50 -21.84 -7.86 -23.36
N THR A 51 -21.76 -7.09 -22.27
CA THR A 51 -20.49 -6.73 -21.63
C THR A 51 -19.70 -7.96 -21.15
N ASP A 52 -20.36 -8.95 -20.55
CA ASP A 52 -19.68 -10.16 -20.06
C ASP A 52 -19.07 -10.98 -21.20
N GLN A 53 -19.77 -11.09 -22.33
CA GLN A 53 -19.23 -11.76 -23.52
C GLN A 53 -18.06 -10.99 -24.10
N ALA A 54 -18.12 -9.66 -24.10
CA ALA A 54 -16.99 -8.83 -24.53
C ALA A 54 -15.76 -9.07 -23.66
N LEU A 55 -15.91 -9.08 -22.34
CA LEU A 55 -14.82 -9.35 -21.41
C LEU A 55 -14.22 -10.75 -21.63
N ALA A 56 -15.04 -11.77 -21.86
CA ALA A 56 -14.57 -13.13 -22.16
C ALA A 56 -13.75 -13.19 -23.47
N GLN A 57 -14.15 -12.44 -24.51
CA GLN A 57 -13.38 -12.33 -25.75
C GLN A 57 -12.03 -11.64 -25.51
N LEU A 58 -11.99 -10.60 -24.68
CA LEU A 58 -10.76 -9.90 -24.31
C LEU A 58 -9.83 -10.79 -23.49
N ASP A 59 -10.34 -11.56 -22.52
CA ASP A 59 -9.54 -12.54 -21.77
C ASP A 59 -8.97 -13.61 -22.70
N SER A 60 -9.76 -14.05 -23.68
CA SER A 60 -9.28 -14.98 -24.69
C SER A 60 -8.20 -14.35 -25.58
N ALA A 61 -8.29 -13.05 -25.89
CA ALA A 61 -7.24 -12.32 -26.63
C ALA A 61 -5.94 -12.22 -25.81
N ILE A 62 -6.05 -11.98 -24.50
CA ILE A 62 -4.91 -11.96 -23.57
C ILE A 62 -4.22 -13.33 -23.51
N GLN A 63 -4.98 -14.42 -23.53
CA GLN A 63 -4.40 -15.77 -23.55
C GLN A 63 -3.65 -16.07 -24.86
N VAL A 64 -4.08 -15.49 -25.98
CA VAL A 64 -3.41 -15.65 -27.28
C VAL A 64 -2.08 -14.88 -27.30
N ASP A 65 -2.09 -13.62 -26.89
CA ASP A 65 -0.87 -12.81 -26.75
C ASP A 65 -0.89 -12.03 -25.43
N PRO A 66 -0.22 -12.54 -24.38
CA PRO A 66 -0.10 -11.83 -23.12
C PRO A 66 0.70 -10.53 -23.23
N ALA A 67 1.52 -10.33 -24.27
CA ALA A 67 2.31 -9.12 -24.46
C ALA A 67 1.52 -8.00 -25.16
N ALA A 68 0.40 -8.32 -25.81
CA ALA A 68 -0.45 -7.34 -26.46
C ALA A 68 -1.11 -6.42 -25.42
N LYS A 69 -0.87 -5.10 -25.50
CA LYS A 69 -1.46 -4.14 -24.57
C LYS A 69 -2.94 -3.79 -24.84
N GLN A 70 -3.40 -3.98 -26.08
CA GLN A 70 -4.73 -3.52 -26.51
C GLN A 70 -5.89 -4.20 -25.74
N PRO A 71 -5.88 -5.53 -25.52
CA PRO A 71 -6.94 -6.17 -24.74
C PRO A 71 -7.05 -5.67 -23.30
N TRP A 72 -5.91 -5.47 -22.63
CA TRP A 72 -5.86 -4.92 -21.26
C TRP A 72 -6.42 -3.50 -21.21
N LEU A 73 -6.06 -2.65 -22.17
CA LEU A 73 -6.56 -1.29 -22.24
C LEU A 73 -8.07 -1.26 -22.44
N LYS A 74 -8.59 -2.15 -23.30
CA LYS A 74 -10.03 -2.27 -23.53
C LYS A 74 -10.76 -2.76 -22.28
N LYS A 75 -10.25 -3.76 -21.55
CA LYS A 75 -10.80 -4.20 -20.26
C LYS A 75 -10.82 -3.05 -19.25
N ALA A 76 -9.72 -2.29 -19.15
CA ALA A 76 -9.62 -1.14 -18.26
C ALA A 76 -10.71 -0.09 -18.57
N GLN A 77 -10.91 0.22 -19.86
CA GLN A 77 -11.95 1.14 -20.33
C GLN A 77 -13.36 0.65 -19.97
N ILE A 78 -13.68 -0.62 -20.22
CA ILE A 78 -14.99 -1.21 -19.90
C ILE A 78 -15.28 -1.10 -18.40
N HIS A 79 -14.32 -1.51 -17.55
CA HIS A 79 -14.48 -1.43 -16.10
C HIS A 79 -14.57 0.02 -15.60
N PHE A 80 -13.83 0.94 -16.23
CA PHE A 80 -13.88 2.36 -15.90
C PHE A 80 -15.28 2.94 -16.17
N GLU A 81 -15.84 2.65 -17.35
CA GLU A 81 -17.19 3.07 -17.74
C GLU A 81 -18.27 2.43 -16.87
N ALA A 82 -18.08 1.17 -16.48
CA ALA A 82 -18.93 0.46 -15.52
C ALA A 82 -18.77 0.96 -14.06
N ARG A 83 -17.93 1.97 -13.81
CA ARG A 83 -17.58 2.51 -12.47
C ARG A 83 -16.94 1.50 -11.53
N GLN A 84 -16.40 0.41 -12.08
CA GLN A 84 -15.66 -0.62 -11.35
C GLN A 84 -14.19 -0.20 -11.25
N TYR A 85 -13.93 0.89 -10.53
CA TYR A 85 -12.63 1.57 -10.52
C TYR A 85 -11.48 0.69 -10.01
N GLY A 86 -11.73 -0.25 -9.09
CA GLY A 86 -10.68 -1.17 -8.62
C GLY A 86 -10.17 -2.11 -9.73
N LEU A 87 -11.07 -2.67 -10.52
CA LEU A 87 -10.71 -3.50 -11.67
C LEU A 87 -10.04 -2.64 -12.75
N ALA A 88 -10.59 -1.45 -13.03
CA ALA A 88 -10.00 -0.54 -14.01
C ALA A 88 -8.54 -0.16 -13.67
N ILE A 89 -8.21 0.04 -12.39
CA ILE A 89 -6.84 0.30 -11.94
C ILE A 89 -5.93 -0.88 -12.24
N THR A 90 -6.36 -2.10 -11.90
CA THR A 90 -5.56 -3.32 -12.09
C THR A 90 -5.25 -3.52 -13.59
N GLU A 91 -6.25 -3.39 -14.45
CA GLU A 91 -6.05 -3.61 -15.88
C GLU A 91 -5.28 -2.47 -16.54
N ALA A 92 -5.41 -1.23 -16.05
CA ALA A 92 -4.58 -0.11 -16.49
C ALA A 92 -3.10 -0.31 -16.09
N GLN A 93 -2.82 -0.88 -14.92
CA GLN A 93 -1.46 -1.22 -14.52
C GLN A 93 -0.86 -2.29 -15.42
N GLU A 94 -1.64 -3.29 -15.83
CA GLU A 94 -1.22 -4.28 -16.84
C GLU A 94 -0.85 -3.61 -18.18
N VAL A 95 -1.60 -2.60 -18.62
CA VAL A 95 -1.19 -1.81 -19.79
C VAL A 95 0.15 -1.13 -19.56
N LEU A 96 0.35 -0.49 -18.41
CA LEU A 96 1.58 0.24 -18.09
C LEU A 96 2.81 -0.67 -17.94
N GLN A 97 2.62 -1.94 -17.57
CA GLN A 97 3.69 -2.94 -17.59
C GLN A 97 4.17 -3.25 -19.02
N ARG A 98 3.30 -3.10 -20.02
CA ARG A 98 3.61 -3.34 -21.44
C ARG A 98 4.06 -2.06 -22.15
N ASP A 99 3.43 -0.93 -21.82
CA ASP A 99 3.77 0.40 -22.32
C ASP A 99 3.61 1.46 -21.21
N VAL A 100 4.73 1.81 -20.60
CA VAL A 100 4.82 2.78 -19.51
C VAL A 100 4.34 4.19 -19.93
N ARG A 101 4.36 4.50 -21.24
CA ARG A 101 4.03 5.83 -21.78
C ARG A 101 2.60 5.92 -22.30
N ASP A 102 1.77 4.90 -22.07
CA ASP A 102 0.37 4.91 -22.49
C ASP A 102 -0.44 5.94 -21.69
N LEU A 103 -0.73 7.08 -22.31
CA LEU A 103 -1.45 8.19 -21.66
C LEU A 103 -2.88 7.82 -21.27
N THR A 104 -3.53 6.93 -22.02
CA THR A 104 -4.90 6.48 -21.73
C THR A 104 -4.92 5.67 -20.45
N ALA A 105 -4.02 4.70 -20.30
CA ALA A 105 -3.89 3.92 -19.08
C ALA A 105 -3.51 4.78 -17.87
N GLN A 106 -2.58 5.74 -18.03
CA GLN A 106 -2.25 6.70 -16.97
C GLN A 106 -3.46 7.53 -16.54
N SER A 107 -4.27 7.99 -17.49
CA SER A 107 -5.49 8.76 -17.22
C SER A 107 -6.53 7.91 -16.48
N ILE A 108 -6.79 6.69 -16.94
CA ILE A 108 -7.72 5.75 -16.28
C ILE A 108 -7.26 5.48 -14.84
N LEU A 109 -5.98 5.20 -14.63
CA LEU A 109 -5.41 4.94 -13.31
C LEU A 109 -5.59 6.15 -12.39
N ALA A 110 -5.22 7.34 -12.84
CA ALA A 110 -5.32 8.57 -12.07
C ALA A 110 -6.76 8.91 -11.69
N VAL A 111 -7.69 8.88 -12.67
CA VAL A 111 -9.09 9.23 -12.44
C VAL A 111 -9.79 8.17 -11.58
N SER A 112 -9.51 6.89 -11.81
CA SER A 112 -10.05 5.79 -10.98
C SER A 112 -9.57 5.90 -9.54
N GLY A 113 -8.27 6.13 -9.32
CA GLY A 113 -7.70 6.30 -7.98
C GLY A 113 -8.30 7.49 -7.23
N LEU A 114 -8.53 8.61 -7.92
CA LEU A 114 -9.19 9.78 -7.33
C LEU A 114 -10.63 9.45 -6.90
N ARG A 115 -11.39 8.75 -7.75
CA ARG A 115 -12.78 8.37 -7.44
C ARG A 115 -12.88 7.39 -6.29
N VAL A 116 -11.99 6.39 -6.25
CA VAL A 116 -11.90 5.44 -5.11
C VAL A 116 -11.57 6.18 -3.82
N SER A 117 -10.60 7.10 -3.87
CA SER A 117 -10.22 7.91 -2.70
C SER A 117 -11.39 8.78 -2.21
N ALA A 118 -12.13 9.41 -3.13
CA ALA A 118 -13.32 10.19 -2.80
C ALA A 118 -14.42 9.33 -2.16
N GLN A 119 -14.66 8.12 -2.70
CA GLN A 119 -15.60 7.16 -2.11
C GLN A 119 -15.18 6.74 -0.69
N ALA A 120 -13.89 6.52 -0.47
CA ALA A 120 -13.36 6.16 0.85
C ALA A 120 -13.55 7.29 1.88
N LEU A 121 -13.28 8.54 1.48
CA LEU A 121 -13.50 9.71 2.34
C LEU A 121 -14.97 9.89 2.69
N GLU A 122 -15.87 9.72 1.73
CA GLU A 122 -17.31 9.77 1.97
C GLU A 122 -17.76 8.69 2.96
N GLN A 123 -17.24 7.47 2.83
CA GLN A 123 -17.54 6.39 3.75
C GLN A 123 -17.02 6.69 5.17
N LEU A 124 -15.80 7.23 5.30
CA LEU A 124 -15.25 7.63 6.59
C LEU A 124 -16.08 8.74 7.24
N ARG A 125 -16.53 9.71 6.45
CA ARG A 125 -17.42 10.78 6.93
C ARG A 125 -18.72 10.21 7.48
N LYS A 126 -19.37 9.29 6.77
CA LYS A 126 -20.60 8.63 7.25
C LYS A 126 -20.38 7.89 8.57
N VAL A 127 -19.27 7.15 8.70
CA VAL A 127 -18.92 6.47 9.95
C VAL A 127 -18.69 7.48 11.08
N ASN A 128 -18.02 8.60 10.80
CA ASN A 128 -17.82 9.65 11.79
C ASN A 128 -19.11 10.39 12.15
N GLU A 129 -20.03 10.59 11.21
CA GLU A 129 -21.35 11.17 11.46
C GLU A 129 -22.21 10.25 12.34
N VAL A 130 -22.20 8.93 12.11
CA VAL A 130 -22.89 7.98 12.99
C VAL A 130 -22.29 8.02 14.40
N ASN A 131 -20.96 8.00 14.55
CA ASN A 131 -20.32 8.08 15.87
C ASN A 131 -20.53 9.45 16.53
N GLY A 132 -20.47 10.53 15.77
CA GLY A 132 -20.64 11.91 16.24
C GLY A 132 -22.08 12.17 16.67
N SER A 133 -23.08 11.77 15.87
CA SER A 133 -24.50 11.93 16.22
C SER A 133 -24.88 11.04 17.40
N THR A 134 -24.50 9.76 17.41
CA THR A 134 -24.84 8.86 18.53
C THR A 134 -24.13 9.27 19.84
N ARG A 135 -22.84 9.63 19.78
CA ARG A 135 -22.12 10.16 20.94
C ARG A 135 -22.70 11.52 21.39
N SER A 136 -22.98 12.43 20.45
CA SER A 136 -23.57 13.73 20.75
C SER A 136 -24.98 13.61 21.34
N GLU A 137 -25.79 12.66 20.86
CA GLU A 137 -27.12 12.37 21.41
C GLU A 137 -27.01 11.80 22.82
N ALA A 138 -26.10 10.85 23.04
CA ALA A 138 -25.83 10.30 24.37
C ALA A 138 -25.33 11.37 25.34
N GLU A 139 -24.42 12.26 24.90
CA GLU A 139 -23.94 13.40 25.68
C GLU A 139 -25.08 14.40 25.98
N SER A 140 -25.98 14.64 25.03
CA SER A 140 -27.16 15.50 25.24
C SER A 140 -28.12 14.90 26.26
N VAL A 141 -28.42 13.61 26.16
CA VAL A 141 -29.29 12.91 27.11
C VAL A 141 -28.67 12.90 28.50
N ALA A 142 -27.37 12.60 28.60
CA ALA A 142 -26.65 12.66 29.87
C ALA A 142 -26.73 14.05 30.51
N ARG A 143 -26.59 15.12 29.71
CA ARG A 143 -26.73 16.51 30.18
C ARG A 143 -28.12 16.78 30.77
N ILE A 144 -29.19 16.34 30.11
CA ILE A 144 -30.57 16.50 30.60
C ILE A 144 -30.77 15.78 31.94
N ILE A 145 -30.29 14.54 32.06
CA ILE A 145 -30.40 13.76 33.31
C ILE A 145 -29.67 14.47 34.45
N HIS A 146 -28.46 14.96 34.20
CA HIS A 146 -27.68 15.69 35.20
C HIS A 146 -28.36 17.00 35.64
N GLU A 147 -28.89 17.77 34.70
CA GLU A 147 -29.59 19.02 34.99
C GLU A 147 -30.88 18.78 35.80
N ALA A 148 -31.62 17.70 35.49
CA ALA A 148 -32.78 17.29 36.28
C ALA A 148 -32.41 16.84 37.72
N LEU A 149 -31.21 16.32 37.93
CA LEU A 149 -30.69 15.92 39.24
C LEU A 149 -30.13 17.09 40.05
N GLY A 150 -29.97 18.28 39.45
CA GLY A 150 -29.49 19.47 40.14
C GLY A 150 -28.01 19.45 40.55
N GLU A 151 -27.22 18.48 40.06
CA GLU A 151 -25.79 18.42 40.36
C GLU A 151 -24.98 19.19 39.30
N PRO A 152 -24.21 20.23 39.71
CA PRO A 152 -23.34 20.93 38.78
C PRO A 152 -22.21 20.00 38.33
N ILE A 153 -21.95 20.02 37.03
CA ILE A 153 -20.91 19.26 36.34
C ILE A 153 -19.58 19.29 37.12
N LEU A 154 -19.21 18.20 37.79
CA LEU A 154 -17.85 17.97 38.29
C LEU A 154 -16.92 17.46 37.18
N LEU A 155 -17.01 18.08 36.01
CA LEU A 155 -15.98 18.01 34.96
C LEU A 155 -15.39 19.41 34.79
N SER A 156 -14.82 19.94 35.87
CA SER A 156 -13.74 20.92 35.80
C SER A 156 -12.70 20.55 36.86
N ALA A 157 -11.55 20.04 36.40
CA ALA A 157 -10.27 20.01 37.09
C ALA A 157 -10.24 19.45 38.54
N SER A 158 -10.36 18.14 38.73
CA SER A 158 -9.72 17.53 39.92
C SER A 158 -8.28 17.16 39.59
N ALA A 159 -7.41 18.15 39.91
CA ALA A 159 -6.01 18.05 40.33
C ALA A 159 -5.06 19.03 39.61
N ALA A 160 -5.44 20.31 39.56
CA ALA A 160 -4.43 21.34 39.81
C ALA A 160 -4.04 21.24 41.30
N SER A 161 -2.83 20.77 41.57
CA SER A 161 -2.24 20.65 42.90
C SER A 161 -1.85 22.02 43.47
N ALA A 162 -2.49 22.43 44.57
CA ALA A 162 -1.96 23.27 45.68
C ALA A 162 -3.16 23.72 46.56
N PRO A 163 -3.07 23.77 47.91
CA PRO A 163 -2.08 24.62 48.60
C PRO A 163 -1.52 24.07 49.93
N ALA A 164 -0.28 24.44 50.26
CA ALA A 164 0.18 24.48 51.65
C ALA A 164 1.09 25.70 51.84
N GLN A 165 0.52 26.77 52.37
CA GLN A 165 1.26 27.84 53.01
C GLN A 165 1.65 27.36 54.42
N ALA A 166 2.94 27.45 54.75
CA ALA A 166 3.43 27.42 56.13
C ALA A 166 4.53 28.47 56.29
N SER A 167 4.47 29.18 57.40
CA SER A 167 5.04 30.50 57.63
C SER A 167 6.35 30.46 58.46
N ALA A 168 7.36 31.25 58.02
CA ALA A 168 8.39 31.99 58.78
C ALA A 168 9.47 31.24 59.62
N PRO A 169 10.59 31.89 60.07
CA PRO A 169 11.24 33.17 59.70
C PRO A 169 12.76 33.04 59.32
N ALA A 170 13.43 34.20 59.20
CA ALA A 170 14.71 34.50 58.53
C ALA A 170 16.03 34.18 59.30
N ALA A 171 17.13 34.00 58.55
CA ALA A 171 18.49 34.45 58.90
C ALA A 171 19.48 34.47 57.69
N GLY A 172 20.10 35.64 57.42
CA GLY A 172 21.49 35.77 56.91
C GLY A 172 21.77 35.79 55.39
N PRO A 173 22.44 36.82 54.82
CA PRO A 173 22.63 36.99 53.39
C PRO A 173 24.00 36.48 52.90
N VAL A 174 24.04 35.94 51.68
CA VAL A 174 25.26 35.95 50.85
C VAL A 174 24.90 36.39 49.44
N ALA A 175 25.50 37.52 49.07
CA ALA A 175 25.40 38.15 47.77
C ALA A 175 26.20 37.36 46.71
N GLY A 176 25.67 37.30 45.49
CA GLY A 176 26.37 36.73 44.34
C GLY A 176 25.51 36.73 43.08
N ASN A 177 25.60 37.83 42.33
CA ASN A 177 24.88 38.16 41.10
C ASN A 177 24.87 37.04 40.04
N GLY A 178 23.73 36.90 39.33
CA GLY A 178 23.65 36.03 38.14
C GLY A 178 22.26 35.93 37.51
N ARG A 179 21.83 37.02 36.89
CA ARG A 179 20.56 37.30 36.19
C ARG A 179 20.01 36.17 35.28
N ALA A 180 18.82 35.70 35.66
CA ALA A 180 17.58 35.59 34.88
C ALA A 180 17.40 34.59 33.70
N ARG A 181 16.32 33.82 33.87
CA ARG A 181 15.28 33.35 32.92
C ARG A 181 15.52 32.06 32.13
N GLY A 182 14.55 31.16 32.29
CA GLY A 182 14.08 30.30 31.21
C GLY A 182 13.77 28.88 31.63
N ALA A 183 12.53 28.64 32.03
CA ALA A 183 11.96 27.32 32.28
C ALA A 183 12.11 26.36 31.08
N VAL A 184 12.11 25.05 31.32
CA VAL A 184 11.02 24.14 30.91
C VAL A 184 11.30 22.70 31.39
N VAL A 185 10.19 22.12 31.83
CA VAL A 185 9.89 20.78 32.32
C VAL A 185 10.43 19.63 31.45
N ARG A 186 10.91 18.57 32.10
CA ARG A 186 10.96 17.20 31.53
C ARG A 186 10.00 16.29 32.31
N PRO A 187 9.05 15.59 31.66
CA PRO A 187 8.49 14.37 32.20
C PRO A 187 9.20 13.14 31.64
N ARG A 188 9.44 12.19 32.54
CA ARG A 188 9.91 10.82 32.27
C ARG A 188 8.70 9.93 31.95
N PRO A 189 8.76 9.03 30.95
CA PRO A 189 7.65 8.12 30.67
C PRO A 189 7.62 6.93 31.66
N ALA A 190 6.41 6.54 32.07
CA ALA A 190 6.13 5.33 32.84
C ALA A 190 6.11 4.09 31.93
N ALA A 191 6.60 2.97 32.45
CA ALA A 191 6.66 1.67 31.80
C ALA A 191 5.28 0.98 31.68
N PRO A 192 5.06 0.11 30.68
CA PRO A 192 3.82 -0.64 30.52
C PRO A 192 3.79 -1.93 31.37
N VAL A 193 2.62 -2.23 31.95
CA VAL A 193 2.31 -3.52 32.60
C VAL A 193 1.62 -4.44 31.60
N SER A 194 2.21 -5.61 31.39
CA SER A 194 1.70 -6.69 30.56
C SER A 194 0.48 -7.37 31.17
N HIS A 195 -0.58 -7.57 30.39
CA HIS A 195 -1.65 -8.51 30.72
C HIS A 195 -1.81 -9.49 29.55
N SER A 196 -1.51 -10.75 29.81
CA SER A 196 -1.90 -11.89 28.97
C SER A 196 -3.27 -12.39 29.42
N PRO A 197 -4.20 -12.69 28.51
CA PRO A 197 -5.36 -13.52 28.86
C PRO A 197 -5.23 -14.95 28.31
N GLY A 198 -5.25 -15.89 29.24
CA GLY A 198 -6.28 -16.95 29.30
C GLY A 198 -6.45 -17.87 28.10
N ALA A 199 -5.99 -19.12 28.29
CA ALA A 199 -6.24 -20.27 27.44
C ALA A 199 -7.70 -20.76 27.49
N VAL A 200 -8.22 -21.19 26.33
CA VAL A 200 -9.35 -22.12 26.17
C VAL A 200 -8.98 -23.16 25.09
N PRO A 201 -9.36 -24.44 25.22
CA PRO A 201 -8.71 -25.54 24.50
C PRO A 201 -9.31 -25.85 23.11
N ALA A 202 -8.38 -26.05 22.18
CA ALA A 202 -8.28 -27.04 21.10
C ALA A 202 -9.56 -27.53 20.38
N ALA A 203 -9.73 -27.07 19.14
CA ALA A 203 -10.29 -27.85 18.04
C ALA A 203 -9.21 -27.99 16.94
N ALA A 204 -8.94 -29.22 16.50
CA ALA A 204 -7.90 -29.57 15.53
C ALA A 204 -8.22 -29.06 14.11
N PRO A 205 -7.17 -28.76 13.31
CA PRO A 205 -7.11 -29.42 12.00
C PRO A 205 -5.68 -29.79 11.53
N VAL A 206 -5.62 -31.00 10.96
CA VAL A 206 -4.97 -31.41 9.69
C VAL A 206 -3.54 -30.92 9.37
N ALA A 207 -2.62 -31.88 9.47
CA ALA A 207 -1.40 -32.15 8.67
C ALA A 207 -0.70 -31.00 7.89
N ALA A 208 0.52 -30.67 8.34
CA ALA A 208 1.49 -29.86 7.61
C ALA A 208 2.32 -30.68 6.60
N PRO A 209 2.69 -30.12 5.43
CA PRO A 209 3.77 -30.65 4.61
C PRO A 209 5.15 -30.15 5.11
N ARG A 210 6.15 -31.01 4.92
CA ARG A 210 7.55 -30.92 5.34
C ARG A 210 8.29 -29.73 4.67
N PRO A 211 9.16 -28.97 5.35
CA PRO A 211 9.95 -27.92 4.72
C PRO A 211 11.22 -28.47 4.04
N THR A 212 11.41 -28.16 2.75
CA THR A 212 12.70 -28.26 2.07
C THR A 212 13.55 -27.02 2.32
N GLN A 213 14.85 -27.26 2.45
CA GLN A 213 15.91 -26.38 2.92
C GLN A 213 16.07 -25.09 2.09
N ALA A 214 16.39 -24.00 2.79
CA ALA A 214 16.87 -22.74 2.22
C ALA A 214 18.38 -22.80 1.89
N PRO A 215 18.86 -22.14 0.83
CA PRO A 215 20.29 -21.88 0.65
C PRO A 215 20.76 -20.69 1.50
N SER A 216 22.00 -20.78 1.99
CA SER A 216 22.68 -19.84 2.89
C SER A 216 22.95 -18.44 2.28
N PRO A 217 23.13 -17.40 3.12
CA PRO A 217 23.24 -16.01 2.69
C PRO A 217 24.65 -15.62 2.23
N VAL A 218 24.72 -14.78 1.20
CA VAL A 218 25.92 -14.00 0.83
C VAL A 218 26.13 -12.81 1.80
N PRO A 219 27.38 -12.43 2.13
CA PRO A 219 27.66 -11.38 3.09
C PRO A 219 27.52 -9.98 2.45
N SER A 220 26.44 -9.28 2.78
CA SER A 220 26.29 -7.87 2.42
C SER A 220 27.18 -6.99 3.31
N ALA A 221 28.18 -6.37 2.69
CA ALA A 221 28.96 -5.28 3.28
C ALA A 221 28.02 -4.14 3.71
N ARG A 222 28.23 -3.67 4.95
CA ARG A 222 27.48 -2.57 5.58
C ARG A 222 27.74 -1.25 4.86
N THR A 223 26.73 -0.74 4.15
CA THR A 223 26.68 0.65 3.69
C THR A 223 25.88 1.51 4.69
N ASN A 224 26.48 1.86 5.84
CA ASN A 224 26.99 3.22 6.00
C ASN A 224 26.14 4.50 5.79
N PRO A 225 24.83 4.67 6.07
CA PRO A 225 24.06 5.75 5.43
C PRO A 225 24.27 7.17 6.01
N PHE A 226 25.17 7.38 6.98
CA PHE A 226 25.40 8.68 7.64
C PHE A 226 26.86 9.13 7.67
N GLY A 227 27.73 8.58 6.81
CA GLY A 227 29.17 8.88 6.81
C GLY A 227 29.59 10.24 6.23
N ALA A 228 28.67 11.11 5.81
CA ALA A 228 28.98 12.34 5.08
C ALA A 228 28.80 13.65 5.88
N LEU A 229 28.83 13.59 7.22
CA LEU A 229 28.59 14.77 8.08
C LEU A 229 29.66 14.99 9.17
N GLN A 230 30.93 14.69 8.92
CA GLN A 230 32.05 15.22 9.72
C GLN A 230 33.16 15.73 8.83
#